data_AF-A0A7T8K9Z2-F1
#
_entry.id   AF-A0A7T8K9Z2-F1
#
_cell.length_a   1.000
_cell.length_b   1.000
_cell.length_c   1.000
_cell.angle_alpha   90.00
_cell.angle_beta   90.00
_cell.angle_gamma   90.00
#
_symmetry.space_group_name_H-M   'P 1'
#
loop_
_entity.id
_entity.type
_entity.pdbx_description
1 polymer ?
#
loop_
_entity_poly.entity_id
_entity_poly.type
_entity_poly.pdbx_seq_one_letter_code
_entity_poly.pdbx_strand_id
1 'polypeptide(L)'
;RKMLAELSKNLVETNEAVIKTEEEEEEESGDELKTRRCYMCKENKPTDAVRICNECNKLNLDMRDWKVDLSGRTAIVTGARVKIGFEISLRLLRNGCRVLATSRFPHDALLRYQQLPDWDELKGNLRIAQLDFLNIQTVATFVKYFSEHFEHLDILINNAAQTIHRDTSYYKPMLEKEEVLRLHQEHEADKKTLITETISTF
;
A
#
# COMPACT_ATOMS: atom_id res chain seq x y z
N ARG A 1 -9.69 -19.62 -12.56
CA ARG A 1 -10.71 -19.13 -11.58
C ARG A 1 -10.66 -19.86 -10.24
N LYS A 2 -10.80 -21.20 -10.16
CA LYS A 2 -10.64 -21.95 -8.89
C LYS A 2 -9.25 -21.79 -8.28
N MET A 3 -8.18 -21.96 -9.05
CA MET A 3 -6.80 -21.83 -8.54
C MET A 3 -6.44 -20.40 -8.08
N LEU A 4 -6.91 -19.35 -8.75
CA LEU A 4 -6.74 -17.96 -8.29
C LEU A 4 -7.61 -17.63 -7.08
N ALA A 5 -8.82 -18.20 -7.01
CA ALA A 5 -9.69 -18.07 -5.83
C ALA A 5 -9.17 -18.90 -4.64
N GLU A 6 -8.52 -20.04 -4.88
CA GLU A 6 -7.83 -20.87 -3.89
C GLU A 6 -6.50 -20.24 -3.47
N LEU A 7 -5.72 -19.67 -4.39
CA LEU A 7 -4.55 -18.85 -4.06
C LEU A 7 -4.99 -17.62 -3.25
N SER A 8 -6.05 -16.94 -3.67
CA SER A 8 -6.63 -15.81 -2.94
C SER A 8 -7.19 -16.23 -1.59
N LYS A 9 -7.87 -17.39 -1.49
CA LYS A 9 -8.35 -17.93 -0.21
C LYS A 9 -7.22 -18.34 0.70
N ASN A 10 -6.22 -19.05 0.20
CA ASN A 10 -5.03 -19.43 0.96
C ASN A 10 -4.21 -18.19 1.36
N LEU A 11 -4.23 -17.11 0.57
CA LEU A 11 -3.64 -15.80 0.90
C LEU A 11 -4.46 -15.03 1.94
N VAL A 12 -5.79 -15.12 1.88
CA VAL A 12 -6.69 -14.57 2.91
C VAL A 12 -6.55 -15.39 4.19
N GLU A 13 -6.47 -16.71 4.14
CA GLU A 13 -6.28 -17.59 5.29
C GLU A 13 -4.87 -17.47 5.89
N THR A 14 -3.83 -17.23 5.07
CA THR A 14 -2.48 -16.95 5.60
C THR A 14 -2.35 -15.52 6.10
N ASN A 15 -2.98 -14.52 5.47
CA ASN A 15 -3.05 -13.17 6.04
C ASN A 15 -3.94 -13.15 7.29
N GLU A 16 -5.09 -13.83 7.32
CA GLU A 16 -5.96 -13.98 8.50
C GLU A 16 -5.28 -14.82 9.57
N ALA A 17 -4.46 -15.81 9.24
CA ALA A 17 -3.69 -16.55 10.22
C ALA A 17 -2.54 -15.71 10.76
N VAL A 18 -1.85 -14.93 9.93
CA VAL A 18 -0.82 -13.98 10.37
C VAL A 18 -1.43 -12.84 11.20
N ILE A 19 -2.58 -12.31 10.75
CA ILE A 19 -3.38 -11.30 11.46
C ILE A 19 -3.96 -11.89 12.74
N LYS A 20 -4.52 -13.11 12.76
CA LYS A 20 -4.98 -13.78 13.99
C LYS A 20 -3.85 -14.13 14.95
N THR A 21 -2.68 -14.52 14.46
CA THR A 21 -1.50 -14.68 15.33
C THR A 21 -0.96 -13.35 15.84
N GLU A 22 -1.29 -12.24 15.19
CA GLU A 22 -0.99 -10.87 15.67
C GLU A 22 -2.14 -10.28 16.51
N GLU A 23 -3.39 -10.76 16.37
CA GLU A 23 -4.61 -10.30 17.05
C GLU A 23 -4.98 -11.12 18.30
N GLU A 24 -4.45 -12.35 18.49
CA GLU A 24 -4.72 -13.19 19.67
C GLU A 24 -3.85 -12.86 20.92
N GLU A 25 -3.17 -11.70 20.94
CA GLU A 25 -2.59 -11.13 22.16
C GLU A 25 -2.98 -9.65 22.40
N GLU A 26 -4.16 -9.21 21.94
CA GLU A 26 -4.82 -8.05 22.57
C GLU A 26 -5.74 -8.55 23.70
N GLU A 27 -5.13 -9.09 24.76
CA GLU A 27 -5.73 -8.91 26.07
C GLU A 27 -5.98 -7.40 26.25
N GLU A 28 -7.18 -7.00 26.68
CA GLU A 28 -7.41 -5.72 27.34
C GLU A 28 -6.57 -5.68 28.63
N SER A 29 -5.25 -5.68 28.49
CA SER A 29 -4.36 -5.20 29.53
C SER A 29 -4.65 -3.71 29.58
N GLY A 30 -5.31 -3.28 30.66
CA GLY A 30 -5.35 -1.87 31.02
C GLY A 30 -3.92 -1.42 31.25
N ASP A 31 -3.23 -1.08 30.17
CA ASP A 31 -1.81 -0.82 30.17
C ASP A 31 -1.60 0.41 31.05
N GLU A 32 -0.98 0.19 32.21
CA GLU A 32 -0.89 1.17 33.27
C GLU A 32 -0.20 2.42 32.71
N LEU A 33 -0.95 3.51 32.56
CA LEU A 33 -0.44 4.74 31.96
C LEU A 33 0.74 5.25 32.77
N LYS A 34 1.92 5.30 32.15
CA LYS A 34 3.13 5.81 32.80
C LYS A 34 3.36 7.25 32.39
N THR A 35 3.70 8.10 33.35
CA THR A 35 4.05 9.49 33.05
C THR A 35 5.40 9.52 32.34
N ARG A 36 5.38 9.83 31.04
CA ARG A 36 6.54 9.87 30.15
C ARG A 36 6.38 11.03 29.16
N ARG A 37 7.45 11.36 28.44
CA ARG A 37 7.38 12.34 27.34
C ARG A 37 6.59 11.73 26.17
N CYS A 38 5.44 12.33 25.84
CA CYS A 38 4.62 11.91 24.71
C CYS A 38 5.39 12.00 23.39
N TYR A 39 5.27 10.99 22.53
CA TYR A 39 5.95 10.92 21.24
C TYR A 39 5.42 11.97 20.26
N MET A 40 4.17 12.41 20.38
CA MET A 40 3.55 13.37 19.47
C MET A 40 3.70 14.81 19.99
N CYS A 41 3.05 15.18 21.09
CA CYS A 41 3.08 16.56 21.60
C CYS A 41 4.34 16.93 22.41
N LYS A 42 5.19 15.96 22.75
CA LYS A 42 6.44 16.14 23.52
C LYS A 42 6.27 16.64 24.96
N GLU A 43 5.05 16.71 25.48
CA GLU A 43 4.77 17.02 26.88
C GLU A 43 4.89 15.78 27.78
N ASN A 44 5.19 15.98 29.06
CA ASN A 44 5.20 14.89 30.06
C ASN A 44 3.77 14.63 30.53
N LYS A 45 3.19 13.51 30.11
CA LYS A 45 1.79 13.12 30.37
C LYS A 45 1.71 11.61 30.62
N PRO A 46 0.61 11.09 31.19
CA PRO A 46 0.33 9.66 31.16
C PRO A 46 0.26 9.17 29.70
N THR A 47 1.05 8.15 29.36
CA THR A 47 1.10 7.57 28.01
C THR A 47 0.97 6.05 28.05
N ASP A 48 0.47 5.47 26.96
CA ASP A 48 0.46 4.04 26.66
C ASP A 48 1.88 3.44 26.42
N ALA A 49 1.96 2.14 26.10
CA ALA A 49 3.20 1.45 25.72
C ALA A 49 3.95 2.13 24.57
N VAL A 50 3.25 2.71 23.59
CA VAL A 50 3.87 3.37 22.42
C VAL A 50 4.23 4.84 22.70
N ARG A 51 4.06 5.29 23.95
CA ARG A 51 4.38 6.64 24.45
C ARG A 51 3.49 7.73 23.82
N ILE A 52 2.22 7.45 23.57
CA ILE A 52 1.25 8.45 23.12
C ILE A 52 0.29 8.77 24.27
N CYS A 53 0.01 10.07 24.50
CA CYS A 53 -0.98 10.47 25.50
C CYS A 53 -2.41 10.37 24.95
N ASN A 54 -3.40 10.24 25.82
CA ASN A 54 -4.81 10.06 25.43
C ASN A 54 -5.32 11.14 24.45
N GLU A 55 -4.92 12.40 24.63
CA GLU A 55 -5.33 13.50 23.73
C GLU A 55 -4.74 13.34 22.32
N CYS A 56 -3.47 12.97 22.21
CA CYS A 56 -2.81 12.71 20.93
C CYS A 56 -3.37 11.44 20.28
N ASN A 57 -3.68 10.42 21.07
CA ASN A 57 -4.30 9.20 20.56
C ASN A 57 -5.72 9.50 20.02
N LYS A 58 -6.51 10.27 20.77
CA LYS A 58 -7.82 10.76 20.33
C LYS A 58 -7.70 11.54 19.02
N LEU A 59 -6.75 12.47 18.91
CA LEU A 59 -6.50 13.20 17.67
C LEU A 59 -6.17 12.24 16.51
N ASN A 60 -5.31 11.25 16.72
CA ASN A 60 -4.98 10.26 15.68
C ASN A 60 -6.21 9.46 15.24
N LEU A 61 -7.08 9.06 16.18
CA LEU A 61 -8.33 8.36 15.88
C LEU A 61 -9.28 9.26 15.07
N ASP A 62 -9.50 10.50 15.53
CA ASP A 62 -10.36 11.47 14.83
C ASP A 62 -9.83 11.76 13.41
N MET A 63 -8.51 11.81 13.23
CA MET A 63 -7.87 12.01 11.92
C MET A 63 -8.02 10.82 10.97
N ARG A 64 -8.39 9.61 11.42
CA ARG A 64 -8.64 8.46 10.53
C ARG A 64 -9.90 8.67 9.70
N ASP A 65 -10.91 9.32 10.27
CA ASP A 65 -12.20 9.55 9.62
C ASP A 65 -12.23 10.85 8.81
N TRP A 66 -11.17 11.65 8.85
CA TRP A 66 -11.12 12.92 8.14
C TRP A 66 -11.05 12.73 6.62
N LYS A 67 -12.06 13.28 5.92
CA LYS A 67 -12.19 13.30 4.46
C LYS A 67 -11.94 14.68 3.87
N VAL A 68 -11.42 14.70 2.65
CA VAL A 68 -11.17 15.90 1.84
C VAL A 68 -11.44 15.54 0.37
N ASP A 69 -12.12 16.40 -0.38
CA ASP A 69 -12.34 16.14 -1.80
C ASP A 69 -11.04 16.38 -2.60
N LEU A 70 -10.51 15.33 -3.22
CA LEU A 70 -9.33 15.34 -4.08
C LEU A 70 -9.69 15.00 -5.53
N SER A 71 -10.97 15.12 -5.91
CA SER A 71 -11.42 14.91 -7.27
C SER A 71 -10.65 15.78 -8.26
N GLY A 72 -10.20 15.18 -9.36
CA GLY A 72 -9.36 15.84 -10.37
C GLY A 72 -7.88 16.00 -9.99
N ARG A 73 -7.47 15.59 -8.78
CA ARG A 73 -6.05 15.54 -8.39
C ARG A 73 -5.41 14.23 -8.83
N THR A 74 -4.15 14.31 -9.24
CA THR A 74 -3.30 13.16 -9.60
C THR A 74 -2.17 13.03 -8.59
N ALA A 75 -2.05 11.84 -8.00
CA ALA A 75 -1.02 11.50 -7.03
C ALA A 75 -0.14 10.34 -7.49
N ILE A 76 1.15 10.39 -7.16
CA ILE A 76 2.05 9.23 -7.22
C ILE A 76 2.37 8.81 -5.79
N VAL A 77 2.19 7.53 -5.49
CA VAL A 77 2.57 6.93 -4.21
C VAL A 77 3.59 5.83 -4.45
N THR A 78 4.81 6.03 -3.96
CA THR A 78 5.88 5.06 -4.17
C THR A 78 5.84 3.96 -3.10
N GLY A 79 6.02 2.70 -3.49
CA GLY A 79 5.99 1.58 -2.54
C GLY A 79 4.60 1.30 -1.98
N ALA A 80 3.59 1.31 -2.86
CA ALA A 80 2.16 1.29 -2.53
C ALA A 80 1.55 -0.13 -2.46
N ARG A 81 2.38 -1.17 -2.38
CA ARG A 81 1.92 -2.58 -2.31
C ARG A 81 1.42 -2.97 -0.92
N VAL A 82 2.07 -2.47 0.13
CA VAL A 82 1.85 -2.92 1.51
C VAL A 82 2.04 -1.77 2.50
N LYS A 83 1.52 -1.96 3.73
CA LYS A 83 1.74 -1.07 4.88
C LYS A 83 1.37 0.38 4.54
N ILE A 84 2.19 1.33 5.00
CA ILE A 84 1.94 2.78 4.92
C ILE A 84 1.62 3.24 3.49
N GLY A 85 2.36 2.78 2.48
CA GLY A 85 2.11 3.17 1.09
C GLY A 85 0.76 2.69 0.54
N PHE A 86 0.32 1.50 0.97
CA PHE A 86 -0.99 0.96 0.60
C PHE A 86 -2.11 1.80 1.24
N GLU A 87 -2.02 2.08 2.55
CA GLU A 87 -3.02 2.87 3.26
C GLU A 87 -3.09 4.32 2.79
N ILE A 88 -1.95 4.94 2.45
CA ILE A 88 -1.92 6.26 1.84
C ILE A 88 -2.66 6.24 0.50
N SER A 89 -2.38 5.25 -0.35
CA SER A 89 -3.03 5.12 -1.66
C SER A 89 -4.54 4.93 -1.50
N LEU A 90 -4.97 4.08 -0.56
CA LEU A 90 -6.36 3.85 -0.24
C LEU A 90 -7.06 5.12 0.23
N ARG A 91 -6.41 5.89 1.12
CA ARG A 91 -6.94 7.17 1.58
C ARG A 91 -7.08 8.17 0.44
N LEU A 92 -6.11 8.27 -0.46
CA LEU A 92 -6.21 9.15 -1.63
C LEU A 92 -7.34 8.73 -2.57
N LEU A 93 -7.43 7.44 -2.90
CA LEU A 93 -8.48 6.88 -3.76
C LEU A 93 -9.89 7.13 -3.19
N ARG A 94 -10.10 6.87 -1.89
CA ARG A 94 -11.38 7.11 -1.19
C ARG A 94 -11.77 8.57 -1.09
N ASN A 95 -10.83 9.48 -1.33
CA ASN A 95 -11.06 10.92 -1.43
C ASN A 95 -11.18 11.39 -2.89
N GLY A 96 -11.33 10.47 -3.86
CA GLY A 96 -11.57 10.79 -5.28
C GLY A 96 -10.31 11.07 -6.10
N CYS A 97 -9.11 10.94 -5.51
CA CYS A 97 -7.86 11.19 -6.21
C CYS A 97 -7.56 10.09 -7.24
N ARG A 98 -6.99 10.46 -8.39
CA ARG A 98 -6.37 9.52 -9.32
C ARG A 98 -4.99 9.15 -8.78
N VAL A 99 -4.77 7.87 -8.51
CA VAL A 99 -3.54 7.40 -7.85
C VAL A 99 -2.75 6.50 -8.78
N LEU A 100 -1.49 6.86 -9.00
CA LEU A 100 -0.47 5.99 -9.54
C LEU A 100 0.32 5.37 -8.38
N ALA A 101 -0.04 4.14 -8.05
CA ALA A 101 0.68 3.32 -7.09
C ALA A 101 1.90 2.69 -7.77
N THR A 102 3.07 2.74 -7.13
CA THR A 102 4.25 2.03 -7.65
C THR A 102 4.69 0.89 -6.73
N SER A 103 5.15 -0.20 -7.34
CA SER A 103 5.62 -1.38 -6.63
C SER A 103 6.64 -2.12 -7.48
N ARG A 104 7.58 -2.83 -6.86
CA ARG A 104 8.37 -3.83 -7.59
C ARG A 104 7.51 -5.01 -8.03
N PHE A 105 6.43 -5.30 -7.30
CA PHE A 105 5.50 -6.40 -7.51
C PHE A 105 4.10 -5.84 -7.83
N PRO A 106 3.86 -5.36 -9.07
CA PRO A 106 2.59 -4.74 -9.48
C PRO A 106 1.40 -5.70 -9.48
N HIS A 107 1.58 -6.98 -9.82
CA HIS A 107 0.50 -7.97 -9.86
C HIS A 107 0.05 -8.35 -8.44
N ASP A 108 0.99 -8.53 -7.51
CA ASP A 108 0.68 -8.69 -6.08
C ASP A 108 -0.01 -7.44 -5.50
N ALA A 109 0.42 -6.23 -5.91
CA ALA A 109 -0.25 -5.01 -5.51
C ALA A 109 -1.71 -4.99 -6.01
N LEU A 110 -1.94 -5.31 -7.29
CA LEU A 110 -3.29 -5.37 -7.87
C LEU A 110 -4.19 -6.34 -7.11
N LEU A 111 -3.70 -7.56 -6.84
CA LEU A 111 -4.46 -8.57 -6.10
C LEU A 111 -4.92 -8.05 -4.73
N ARG A 112 -4.07 -7.29 -4.04
CA ARG A 112 -4.41 -6.68 -2.74
C ARG A 112 -5.49 -5.60 -2.87
N TYR A 113 -5.41 -4.74 -3.88
CA TYR A 113 -6.48 -3.75 -4.11
C TYR A 113 -7.80 -4.40 -4.54
N GLN A 114 -7.76 -5.49 -5.30
CA GLN A 114 -8.95 -6.24 -5.72
C GLN A 114 -9.69 -6.91 -4.55
N GLN A 115 -9.01 -7.16 -3.42
CA GLN A 115 -9.60 -7.72 -2.22
C GLN A 115 -10.32 -6.67 -1.36
N LEU A 116 -10.22 -5.38 -1.69
CA LEU A 116 -10.92 -4.33 -0.98
C LEU A 116 -12.43 -4.41 -1.22
N PRO A 117 -13.27 -4.20 -0.19
CA PRO A 117 -14.73 -4.28 -0.32
C PRO A 117 -15.29 -3.22 -1.28
N ASP A 118 -14.61 -2.09 -1.42
CA ASP A 118 -14.93 -0.95 -2.26
C ASP A 118 -14.18 -0.96 -3.62
N TRP A 119 -13.55 -2.08 -4.01
CA TRP A 119 -12.73 -2.18 -5.23
C TRP A 119 -13.42 -1.64 -6.50
N ASP A 120 -14.71 -1.94 -6.67
CA ASP A 120 -15.45 -1.52 -7.87
C ASP A 120 -15.55 0.00 -8.01
N GLU A 121 -15.53 0.74 -6.89
CA GLU A 121 -15.51 2.20 -6.84
C GLU A 121 -14.09 2.75 -7.08
N LEU A 122 -13.07 2.07 -6.56
CA LEU A 122 -11.69 2.57 -6.57
C LEU A 122 -10.95 2.28 -7.89
N LYS A 123 -11.24 1.16 -8.55
CA LYS A 123 -10.47 0.65 -9.70
C LYS A 123 -10.35 1.61 -10.86
N GLY A 124 -11.34 2.50 -11.06
CA GLY A 124 -11.33 3.51 -12.11
C GLY A 124 -10.19 4.51 -11.96
N ASN A 125 -9.87 4.87 -10.70
CA ASN A 125 -8.90 5.89 -10.33
C ASN A 125 -7.50 5.35 -10.01
N LEU A 126 -7.34 4.03 -9.90
CA LEU A 126 -6.06 3.40 -9.62
C LEU A 126 -5.32 3.02 -10.90
N ARG A 127 -4.03 3.35 -10.95
CA ARG A 127 -3.06 2.75 -11.87
C ARG A 127 -1.87 2.23 -11.08
N ILE A 128 -1.32 1.08 -11.50
CA ILE A 128 -0.19 0.44 -10.83
C ILE A 128 0.96 0.29 -11.82
N ALA A 129 2.10 0.89 -11.50
CA ALA A 129 3.33 0.75 -12.26
C ALA A 129 4.31 -0.20 -11.56
N GLN A 130 5.01 -1.02 -12.36
CA GLN A 130 6.23 -1.64 -11.88
C GLN A 130 7.32 -0.57 -11.76
N LEU A 131 7.98 -0.47 -10.61
CA LEU A 131 9.07 0.47 -10.42
C LEU A 131 10.08 -0.07 -9.41
N ASP A 132 11.34 -0.13 -9.84
CA ASP A 132 12.48 -0.42 -8.97
C ASP A 132 13.44 0.76 -8.96
N PHE A 133 13.52 1.46 -7.83
CA PHE A 133 14.42 2.60 -7.66
C PHE A 133 15.91 2.23 -7.72
N LEU A 134 16.25 0.94 -7.60
CA LEU A 134 17.62 0.46 -7.83
C LEU A 134 17.97 0.37 -9.32
N ASN A 135 16.96 0.36 -10.20
CA ASN A 135 17.12 0.31 -11.65
C ASN A 135 16.64 1.64 -12.27
N ILE A 136 17.59 2.52 -12.58
CA ILE A 136 17.31 3.86 -13.11
C ILE A 136 16.56 3.83 -14.45
N GLN A 137 16.72 2.78 -15.26
CA GLN A 137 15.99 2.63 -16.51
C GLN A 137 14.48 2.47 -16.26
N THR A 138 14.08 1.72 -15.22
CA THR A 138 12.65 1.59 -14.87
C THR A 138 12.06 2.93 -14.43
N VAL A 139 12.84 3.76 -13.72
CA VAL A 139 12.45 5.12 -13.34
C VAL A 139 12.27 6.00 -14.57
N ALA A 140 13.21 5.97 -15.51
CA ALA A 140 13.12 6.76 -16.75
C ALA A 140 11.90 6.35 -17.58
N THR A 141 11.64 5.05 -17.74
CA THR A 141 10.45 4.53 -18.43
C THR A 141 9.16 4.98 -17.75
N PHE A 142 9.08 4.91 -16.42
CA PHE A 142 7.92 5.36 -15.67
C PHE A 142 7.68 6.87 -15.83
N VAL A 143 8.72 7.70 -15.74
CA VAL A 143 8.61 9.16 -15.91
C VAL A 143 8.17 9.52 -17.33
N LYS A 144 8.70 8.81 -18.35
CA LYS A 144 8.26 8.99 -19.73
C LYS A 144 6.78 8.63 -19.89
N TYR A 145 6.38 7.44 -19.41
CA TYR A 145 4.99 7.01 -19.44
C TYR A 145 4.08 8.02 -18.75
N PHE A 146 4.47 8.50 -17.56
CA PHE A 146 3.69 9.51 -16.83
C PHE A 146 3.49 10.77 -17.67
N SER A 147 4.57 11.29 -18.26
CA SER A 147 4.54 12.54 -19.05
C SER A 147 3.71 12.41 -20.34
N GLU A 148 3.59 11.20 -20.89
CA GLU A 148 2.80 10.92 -22.09
C GLU A 148 1.31 10.73 -21.80
N HIS A 149 0.95 10.30 -20.58
CA HIS A 149 -0.42 9.87 -20.25
C HIS A 149 -1.13 10.75 -19.22
N PHE A 150 -0.40 11.60 -18.50
CA PHE A 150 -0.94 12.44 -17.43
C PHE A 150 -0.56 13.90 -17.66
N GLU A 151 -1.54 14.77 -17.56
CA GLU A 151 -1.39 16.21 -17.80
C GLU A 151 -0.60 16.91 -16.68
N HIS A 152 -0.82 16.50 -15.43
CA HIS A 152 -0.22 17.12 -14.26
C HIS A 152 -0.02 16.15 -13.10
N LEU A 153 0.90 16.52 -12.20
CA LEU A 153 1.14 15.85 -10.92
C LEU A 153 0.86 16.85 -9.79
N ASP A 154 -0.13 16.55 -8.93
CA ASP A 154 -0.44 17.40 -7.77
C ASP A 154 0.29 16.94 -6.51
N ILE A 155 0.43 15.62 -6.32
CA ILE A 155 0.89 15.02 -5.07
C ILE A 155 1.94 13.95 -5.38
N LEU A 156 3.13 14.09 -4.78
CA LEU A 156 4.16 13.07 -4.81
C LEU A 156 4.45 12.59 -3.38
N ILE A 157 4.16 11.31 -3.12
CA ILE A 157 4.49 10.66 -1.85
C ILE A 157 5.69 9.73 -2.05
N ASN A 158 6.85 10.19 -1.57
CA ASN A 158 8.09 9.42 -1.52
C ASN A 158 8.09 8.45 -0.33
N ASN A 159 7.24 7.42 -0.37
CA ASN A 159 7.12 6.42 0.69
C ASN A 159 8.06 5.22 0.52
N ALA A 160 8.44 4.86 -0.71
CA ALA A 160 9.33 3.74 -0.97
C ALA A 160 10.68 3.96 -0.25
N ALA A 161 10.95 3.12 0.74
CA ALA A 161 12.19 3.15 1.51
C ALA A 161 12.57 1.73 1.95
N GLN A 162 13.86 1.50 2.08
CA GLN A 162 14.41 0.29 2.66
C GLN A 162 15.47 0.68 3.69
N THR A 163 15.21 0.37 4.96
CA THR A 163 16.12 0.68 6.07
C THR A 163 17.16 -0.42 6.32
N ILE A 164 16.87 -1.63 5.86
CA ILE A 164 17.72 -2.82 6.05
C ILE A 164 17.95 -3.46 4.69
N HIS A 165 19.21 -3.63 4.30
CA HIS A 165 19.55 -4.39 3.10
C HIS A 165 19.11 -5.85 3.26
N ARG A 166 18.39 -6.38 2.26
CA ARG A 166 17.95 -7.77 2.21
C ARG A 166 18.63 -8.43 1.02
N ASP A 167 19.17 -9.62 1.21
CA ASP A 167 19.73 -10.41 0.10
C ASP A 167 18.63 -10.91 -0.85
N THR A 168 19.04 -11.51 -1.96
CA THR A 168 18.14 -12.00 -3.01
C THR A 168 17.22 -13.13 -2.55
N SER A 169 17.63 -13.95 -1.57
CA SER A 169 16.81 -15.06 -1.06
C SER A 169 15.56 -14.56 -0.36
N TYR A 170 15.62 -13.38 0.28
CA TYR A 170 14.45 -12.72 0.86
C TYR A 170 13.37 -12.40 -0.18
N TYR A 171 13.77 -12.05 -1.41
CA TYR A 171 12.85 -11.66 -2.48
C TYR A 171 12.35 -12.82 -3.32
N LYS A 172 13.05 -13.95 -3.33
CA LYS A 172 12.69 -15.15 -4.12
C LYS A 172 11.20 -15.53 -4.03
N PRO A 173 10.59 -15.70 -2.83
CA PRO A 173 9.17 -16.07 -2.76
C PRO A 173 8.24 -14.99 -3.31
N MET A 174 8.64 -13.71 -3.23
CA MET A 174 7.84 -12.61 -3.78
C MET A 174 7.92 -12.58 -5.31
N LEU A 175 9.09 -12.85 -5.88
CA LEU A 175 9.30 -12.93 -7.33
C LEU A 175 8.55 -14.13 -7.93
N GLU A 176 8.63 -15.30 -7.29
CA GLU A 176 7.89 -16.49 -7.73
C GLU A 176 6.38 -16.25 -7.70
N LYS A 177 5.87 -15.64 -6.62
CA LYS A 177 4.46 -15.23 -6.53
C LYS A 177 4.07 -14.26 -7.64
N GLU A 178 4.88 -13.23 -7.86
CA GLU A 178 4.63 -12.21 -8.86
C GLU A 178 4.55 -12.81 -10.28
N GLU A 179 5.46 -13.73 -10.60
CA GLU A 179 5.48 -14.43 -11.89
C GLU A 179 4.24 -15.31 -12.07
N VAL A 180 3.83 -16.04 -11.04
CA VAL A 180 2.58 -16.82 -11.08
C VAL A 180 1.38 -15.91 -11.32
N LEU A 181 1.30 -14.76 -10.64
CA LEU A 181 0.19 -13.82 -10.83
C LEU A 181 0.20 -13.21 -12.23
N ARG A 182 1.37 -12.84 -12.75
CA ARG A 182 1.54 -12.29 -14.10
C ARG A 182 1.01 -13.25 -15.17
N LEU A 183 1.33 -14.55 -15.04
CA LEU A 183 0.90 -15.57 -16.00
C LEU A 183 -0.61 -15.85 -15.98
N HIS A 184 -1.29 -15.59 -14.85
CA HIS A 184 -2.71 -15.94 -14.67
C HIS A 184 -3.66 -14.72 -14.76
N GLN A 185 -3.15 -13.51 -14.96
CA GLN A 185 -3.97 -12.32 -15.16
C GLN A 185 -4.33 -12.13 -16.63
N GLU A 186 -5.48 -12.67 -17.03
CA GLU A 186 -5.98 -12.66 -18.41
C GLU A 186 -7.04 -11.58 -18.68
N HIS A 187 -7.55 -10.90 -17.65
CA HIS A 187 -8.74 -10.03 -17.78
C HIS A 187 -8.39 -8.62 -18.28
N GLU A 188 -9.10 -8.13 -19.30
CA GLU A 188 -8.88 -6.79 -19.87
C GLU A 188 -9.06 -5.64 -18.85
N ALA A 189 -9.89 -5.84 -17.83
CA ALA A 189 -10.06 -4.85 -16.75
C ALA A 189 -8.78 -4.69 -15.90
N ASP A 190 -8.02 -5.77 -15.73
CA ASP A 190 -6.78 -5.79 -14.94
C ASP A 190 -5.67 -5.08 -15.70
N LYS A 191 -5.61 -5.29 -17.02
CA LYS A 191 -4.69 -4.58 -17.94
C LYS A 191 -4.91 -3.08 -17.97
N LYS A 192 -6.13 -2.59 -17.68
CA LYS A 192 -6.39 -1.15 -17.56
C LYS A 192 -5.87 -0.55 -16.26
N THR A 193 -5.72 -1.36 -15.22
CA THR A 193 -5.19 -0.92 -13.93
C THR A 193 -3.66 -1.00 -13.93
N LEU A 194 -3.09 -2.02 -14.56
CA LEU A 194 -1.64 -2.17 -14.70
C LEU A 194 -1.06 -1.29 -15.82
N ILE A 195 0.08 -0.66 -15.56
CA ILE A 195 0.85 0.04 -16.59
C ILE A 195 1.82 -0.94 -17.22
N THR A 196 1.36 -1.62 -18.28
CA THR A 196 2.08 -2.72 -18.92
C THR A 196 3.45 -2.34 -19.49
N GLU A 197 3.62 -1.07 -19.88
CA GLU A 197 4.83 -0.49 -20.46
C GLU A 197 5.97 -0.39 -19.44
N THR A 198 5.61 -0.41 -18.14
CA THR A 198 6.59 -0.45 -17.05
C THR A 198 6.95 -1.87 -16.65
N ILE A 199 6.19 -2.87 -17.11
CA ILE A 199 6.39 -4.26 -16.70
C ILE A 199 7.61 -4.83 -17.45
N SER A 200 8.71 -4.99 -16.72
CA SER A 200 9.90 -5.71 -17.18
C SER A 200 9.81 -7.16 -16.74
N THR A 201 10.26 -8.08 -17.58
CA THR A 201 10.67 -9.41 -17.11
C THR A 201 11.81 -9.22 -16.11
N PHE A 202 11.67 -9.84 -14.94
CA PHE A 202 12.74 -9.90 -13.93
C PHE A 202 13.91 -10.75 -14.39
#